data_AF-W1WIJ2-F1
#
_entry.id   AF-W1WIJ2-F1
#
_cell.length_a   1.000
_cell.length_b   1.000
_cell.length_c   1.000
_cell.angle_alpha   90.00
_cell.angle_beta   90.00
_cell.angle_gamma   90.00
#
_symmetry.space_group_name_H-M   'P 1'
#
loop_
_entity.id
_entity.type
_entity.pdbx_description
1 polymer ?
#
loop_
_entity_poly.entity_id
_entity_poly.type
_entity_poly.pdbx_seq_one_letter_code
_entity_poly.pdbx_strand_id
1 'polypeptide(L)'
;MIAGYNQGNFELNEFYREVRTYLVINKNTKIILITSAEMNEGKTTIARNIATCFSKLEDTKVLLIDCDFAKKGVSRYFGIENTNGISDLVFGRKTIREYIKK
;
A
#
# COMPACT_ATOMS: atom_id res chain seq x y z
N MET A 1 3.89 15.48 6.75
CA MET A 1 3.88 14.23 5.96
C MET A 1 5.20 13.55 6.24
N ILE A 2 5.22 12.33 6.80
CA ILE A 2 6.47 11.59 7.02
C ILE A 2 7.12 11.34 5.65
N ALA A 3 8.45 11.42 5.57
CA ALA A 3 9.20 11.16 4.34
C ALA A 3 8.80 9.82 3.71
N GLY A 4 8.69 9.79 2.39
CA GLY A 4 8.45 8.55 1.65
C GLY A 4 9.67 7.64 1.68
N TYR A 5 9.44 6.34 1.58
CA TYR A 5 10.49 5.36 1.31
C TYR A 5 11.25 5.77 0.04
N ASN A 6 12.57 5.71 0.11
CA ASN A 6 13.50 6.14 -0.94
C ASN A 6 13.52 7.66 -1.23
N GLN A 7 13.14 8.51 -0.27
CA GLN A 7 13.25 9.98 -0.36
C GLN A 7 14.43 10.55 0.46
N GLY A 8 15.57 9.85 0.49
CA GLY A 8 16.81 10.36 1.10
C GLY A 8 16.95 10.20 2.62
N ASN A 9 16.02 9.50 3.30
CA ASN A 9 16.15 9.14 4.71
C ASN A 9 16.59 7.67 4.85
N PHE A 10 17.87 7.46 5.19
CA PHE A 10 18.46 6.12 5.30
C PHE A 10 17.83 5.29 6.43
N GLU A 11 17.73 5.85 7.63
CA GLU A 11 17.19 5.16 8.82
C GLU A 11 15.76 4.67 8.57
N LEU A 12 14.93 5.53 7.96
CA LEU A 12 13.56 5.18 7.63
C LEU A 12 13.48 4.06 6.59
N ASN A 13 14.39 4.04 5.61
CA ASN A 13 14.43 2.97 4.61
C ASN A 13 14.82 1.63 5.23
N GLU A 14 15.81 1.61 6.12
CA GLU A 14 16.22 0.39 6.83
C GLU A 14 15.09 -0.14 7.72
N PHE A 15 14.39 0.74 8.45
CA PHE A 15 13.19 0.35 9.21
C PHE A 15 12.16 -0.39 8.33
N TYR A 16 11.82 0.15 7.16
CA TYR A 16 10.85 -0.51 6.27
C TYR A 16 11.39 -1.83 5.67
N ARG A 17 12.70 -1.95 5.46
CA ARG A 17 13.32 -3.21 5.00
C ARG A 17 13.30 -4.28 6.08
N GLU A 18 13.54 -3.89 7.32
CA GLU A 18 13.45 -4.77 8.49
C GLU A 18 12.02 -5.30 8.68
N VAL A 19 11.03 -4.41 8.69
CA VAL A 19 9.61 -4.78 8.75
C VAL A 19 9.23 -5.73 7.61
N ARG A 20 9.65 -5.43 6.38
CA ARG A 20 9.41 -6.29 5.21
C ARG A 20 9.97 -7.70 5.43
N THR A 21 11.20 -7.81 5.94
CA THR A 21 11.84 -9.11 6.25
C THR A 21 11.00 -9.88 7.27
N TYR A 22 10.60 -9.26 8.38
CA TYR A 22 9.77 -9.92 9.39
C TYR A 22 8.41 -10.41 8.86
N LEU A 23 7.81 -9.71 7.90
CA LEU A 23 6.53 -10.10 7.30
C LEU A 23 6.62 -11.36 6.42
N VAL A 24 7.80 -11.69 5.89
CA VAL A 24 8.01 -12.81 4.96
C VAL A 24 8.91 -13.93 5.50
N ILE A 25 9.63 -13.70 6.60
CA ILE A 25 10.68 -14.61 7.10
C ILE A 25 10.19 -16.04 7.35
N ASN A 26 8.92 -16.23 7.76
CA ASN A 26 8.42 -17.53 8.20
C ASN A 26 7.21 -18.05 7.43
N LYS A 27 6.75 -17.34 6.39
CA LYS A 27 5.51 -17.66 5.68
C LYS A 27 5.57 -17.26 4.21
N ASN A 28 4.89 -18.02 3.35
CA ASN A 28 4.55 -17.58 2.00
C ASN A 28 3.41 -16.54 2.05
N THR A 29 3.65 -15.42 2.74
CA THR A 29 2.67 -14.35 2.95
C THR A 29 2.39 -13.66 1.61
N LYS A 30 1.19 -13.86 1.05
CA LYS A 30 0.75 -13.19 -0.19
C LYS A 30 -0.14 -11.96 0.05
N ILE A 31 -0.79 -11.90 1.21
CA ILE A 31 -1.76 -10.84 1.56
C ILE A 31 -1.41 -10.32 2.95
N ILE A 32 -1.29 -8.99 3.06
CA ILE A 32 -0.98 -8.29 4.31
C ILE A 32 -2.07 -7.24 4.51
N LEU A 33 -2.83 -7.36 5.60
CA LEU A 33 -3.80 -6.35 6.03
C LEU A 33 -3.12 -5.39 7.01
N ILE A 34 -3.23 -4.09 6.74
CA ILE A 34 -2.71 -3.04 7.63
C ILE A 34 -3.92 -2.26 8.17
N THR A 35 -4.08 -2.29 9.48
CA THR A 35 -5.12 -1.57 10.20
C THR A 35 -4.53 -0.89 11.44
N SER A 36 -5.33 -0.06 12.11
CA SER A 36 -4.92 0.64 13.32
C SER A 36 -6.13 0.76 14.26
N ALA A 37 -5.91 0.94 15.56
CA ALA A 37 -6.99 1.01 16.53
C ALA A 37 -7.83 2.27 16.31
N GLU A 38 -7.17 3.37 15.94
CA GLU A 38 -7.80 4.68 15.79
C GLU A 38 -7.48 5.36 14.45
N MET A 39 -8.18 6.46 14.17
CA MET A 39 -7.88 7.30 13.00
C MET A 39 -6.52 8.01 13.18
N ASN A 40 -5.87 8.34 12.06
CA ASN A 40 -4.62 9.13 12.01
C ASN A 40 -3.35 8.50 12.64
N GLU A 41 -3.34 7.20 12.94
CA GLU A 41 -2.16 6.48 13.46
C GLU A 41 -1.10 6.11 12.38
N GLY A 42 -1.17 6.73 11.19
CA GLY A 42 -0.18 6.50 10.15
C GLY A 42 -0.32 5.18 9.36
N LYS A 43 -1.38 4.39 9.57
CA LYS A 43 -1.69 3.16 8.81
C LYS A 43 -1.47 3.29 7.30
N THR A 44 -2.01 4.34 6.68
CA THR A 44 -1.87 4.52 5.23
C THR A 44 -0.45 4.93 4.81
N THR A 45 0.29 5.62 5.67
CA THR A 45 1.72 5.94 5.43
C THR A 45 2.56 4.66 5.45
N ILE A 46 2.37 3.84 6.48
CA ILE A 46 3.06 2.55 6.62
C ILE A 46 2.73 1.64 5.42
N ALA A 47 1.45 1.50 5.08
CA ALA A 47 1.02 0.65 3.97
C ALA A 47 1.66 1.03 2.63
N ARG A 48 1.71 2.32 2.31
CA ARG A 48 2.34 2.80 1.06
C ARG A 48 3.83 2.57 1.05
N ASN A 49 4.53 2.88 2.15
CA ASN A 49 5.98 2.73 2.21
C ASN A 49 6.42 1.26 2.19
N ILE A 50 5.71 0.38 2.91
CA ILE A 50 5.95 -1.06 2.86
C ILE A 50 5.67 -1.60 1.44
N ALA A 51 4.56 -1.19 0.81
CA ALA A 51 4.26 -1.60 -0.57
C ALA A 51 5.37 -1.18 -1.56
N THR A 52 5.83 0.07 -1.47
CA THR A 52 6.97 0.56 -2.27
C THR A 52 8.26 -0.21 -1.95
N CYS A 53 8.49 -0.56 -0.68
CA CYS A 53 9.66 -1.35 -0.29
C CYS A 53 9.61 -2.77 -0.86
N PHE A 54 8.45 -3.43 -0.85
CA PHE A 54 8.25 -4.73 -1.53
C PHE A 54 8.40 -4.61 -3.05
N SER A 55 7.93 -3.53 -3.66
CA SER A 55 8.00 -3.36 -5.12
C SER A 55 9.43 -3.14 -5.65
N LYS A 56 10.42 -2.97 -4.76
CA LYS A 56 11.84 -2.92 -5.11
C LYS A 56 12.52 -4.29 -5.10
N LEU A 57 11.84 -5.34 -4.64
CA LEU A 57 12.33 -6.70 -4.77
C LEU A 57 12.21 -7.16 -6.23
N GLU A 58 13.24 -7.86 -6.69
CA GLU A 58 13.22 -8.50 -7.99
C GLU A 58 12.09 -9.54 -8.05
N ASP A 59 11.50 -9.70 -9.24
CA ASP A 59 10.39 -10.62 -9.52
C ASP A 59 9.14 -10.51 -8.62
N THR A 60 9.00 -9.39 -7.89
CA THR A 60 7.90 -9.17 -6.96
C THR A 60 6.89 -8.17 -7.53
N LYS A 61 5.65 -8.64 -7.76
CA LYS A 61 4.53 -7.77 -8.13
C LYS A 61 3.72 -7.43 -6.89
N VAL A 62 3.56 -6.13 -6.63
CA VAL A 62 2.84 -5.63 -5.45
C VAL A 62 1.57 -4.93 -5.91
N LEU A 63 0.44 -5.28 -5.27
CA LEU A 63 -0.82 -4.57 -5.41
C LEU A 63 -1.17 -3.96 -4.06
N LEU A 64 -1.26 -2.63 -4.01
CA LEU A 64 -1.77 -1.92 -2.84
C LEU A 64 -3.26 -1.62 -3.06
N ILE A 65 -4.09 -2.06 -2.13
CA ILE A 65 -5.55 -1.87 -2.18
C ILE A 65 -5.94 -0.95 -1.04
N ASP A 66 -6.58 0.18 -1.36
CA ASP A 66 -7.15 1.08 -0.35
C ASP A 66 -8.59 0.64 -0.03
N CYS A 67 -8.77 0.03 1.14
CA CYS A 67 -10.06 -0.42 1.64
C CYS A 67 -10.66 0.56 2.67
N ASP A 68 -10.08 1.75 2.86
CA ASP A 68 -10.68 2.79 3.69
C ASP A 68 -11.67 3.63 2.85
N PHE A 69 -12.96 3.32 2.98
CA PHE A 69 -14.01 4.01 2.25
C PHE A 69 -14.34 5.41 2.79
N ALA A 70 -14.02 5.69 4.06
CA ALA A 70 -14.34 6.96 4.69
C ALA A 70 -13.30 8.03 4.35
N LYS A 71 -12.01 7.68 4.38
CA LYS A 71 -10.91 8.58 4.05
C LYS A 71 -9.87 7.88 3.18
N LYS A 72 -10.11 7.90 1.88
CA LYS A 72 -9.20 7.39 0.85
C LYS A 72 -7.87 8.15 0.87
N GLY A 73 -6.85 7.54 1.45
CA GLY A 73 -5.54 8.18 1.61
C GLY A 73 -4.58 7.85 0.45
N VAL A 74 -4.66 6.64 -0.09
CA VAL A 74 -3.66 6.11 -1.03
C VAL A 74 -3.65 6.87 -2.35
N SER A 75 -4.82 7.06 -2.95
CA SER A 75 -4.97 7.79 -4.22
C SER A 75 -4.39 9.21 -4.15
N ARG A 76 -4.66 9.94 -3.06
CA ARG A 76 -4.12 11.29 -2.81
C ARG A 76 -2.59 11.31 -2.85
N TYR A 77 -1.94 10.31 -2.28
CA TYR A 77 -0.48 10.27 -2.21
C TYR A 77 0.17 9.97 -3.55
N PHE A 78 -0.39 9.04 -4.31
CA PHE A 78 0.13 8.69 -5.63
C PHE A 78 -0.36 9.63 -6.75
N GLY A 79 -1.17 10.65 -6.43
CA GLY A 79 -1.73 11.56 -7.43
C GLY A 79 -2.67 10.88 -8.42
N ILE A 80 -3.29 9.77 -8.01
CA ILE A 80 -4.15 8.96 -8.87
C ILE A 80 -5.58 9.49 -8.79
N GLU A 81 -6.19 9.74 -9.95
CA GLU A 81 -7.61 10.05 -10.04
C GLU A 81 -8.45 8.89 -9.50
N ASN A 82 -9.23 9.18 -8.46
CA ASN A 82 -10.11 8.22 -7.79
C ASN A 82 -11.51 8.25 -8.43
N THR A 83 -11.57 8.04 -9.74
CA THR A 83 -12.82 8.04 -10.52
C THR A 83 -13.58 6.71 -10.44
N ASN A 84 -12.87 5.59 -10.27
CA ASN A 84 -13.45 4.26 -10.07
C ASN A 84 -12.52 3.46 -9.13
N GLY A 85 -13.07 2.81 -8.12
CA GLY A 85 -12.31 2.06 -7.12
C GLY A 85 -12.96 0.74 -6.72
N ILE A 86 -12.56 0.19 -5.56
CA ILE A 86 -13.00 -1.15 -5.13
C ILE A 86 -14.52 -1.24 -4.88
N SER A 87 -15.15 -0.15 -4.42
CA SER A 87 -16.61 -0.07 -4.31
C SER A 87 -17.27 -0.29 -5.68
N ASP A 88 -16.78 0.38 -6.72
CA ASP A 88 -17.32 0.29 -8.08
C ASP A 88 -17.05 -1.08 -8.73
N LEU A 89 -15.99 -1.77 -8.31
CA LEU A 89 -15.71 -3.15 -8.73
C LEU A 89 -16.75 -4.12 -8.14
N VAL A 90 -17.14 -3.94 -6.88
CA VAL A 90 -18.11 -4.82 -6.20
C VAL A 90 -19.52 -4.69 -6.82
N PHE A 91 -19.91 -3.48 -7.24
CA PHE A 91 -21.23 -3.22 -7.82
C PHE A 91 -21.26 -3.18 -9.36
N GLY A 92 -20.10 -3.18 -10.01
CA GLY A 92 -19.96 -2.99 -11.45
C GLY A 92 -19.95 -4.28 -12.27
N ARG A 93 -19.91 -4.12 -13.60
CA ARG A 93 -19.76 -5.21 -14.58
C ARG A 93 -18.46 -5.15 -15.38
N LYS A 94 -17.51 -4.30 -14.96
CA LYS A 94 -16.19 -4.19 -15.59
C LYS A 94 -15.23 -5.24 -15.02
N THR A 95 -14.18 -5.54 -15.76
CA THR A 95 -13.15 -6.48 -15.36
C THR A 95 -12.21 -5.87 -14.33
N ILE A 96 -11.65 -6.69 -13.42
CA ILE A 96 -10.73 -6.21 -12.36
C ILE A 96 -9.54 -5.40 -12.89
N ARG A 97 -9.07 -5.73 -14.11
CA ARG A 97 -7.92 -5.07 -14.75
C ARG A 97 -8.20 -3.59 -15.05
N GLU A 98 -9.44 -3.23 -15.30
CA GLU A 98 -9.85 -1.84 -15.59
C GLU A 98 -9.82 -0.95 -14.34
N TYR A 99 -9.78 -1.54 -13.15
CA TYR A 99 -9.70 -0.83 -11.87
C TYR A 99 -8.27 -0.75 -11.30
N ILE A 100 -7.29 -1.44 -11.89
CA ILE A 100 -5.89 -1.37 -11.47
C ILE A 100 -5.23 -0.15 -12.08
N LYS A 101 -4.66 0.70 -11.22
CA LYS A 101 -3.86 1.87 -11.61
C LYS A 101 -2.37 1.52 -11.41
N LYS A 102 -1.54 1.81 -12.40
CA LYS A 102 -0.09 1.55 -12.40
C LYS A 102 0.69 2.82 -12.11
#